data_AF-A0A822DYX4-F1
#
_entry.id   AF-A0A822DYX4-F1
#
_cell.length_a   1.000
_cell.length_b   1.000
_cell.length_c   1.000
_cell.angle_alpha   90.00
_cell.angle_beta   90.00
_cell.angle_gamma   90.00
#
_symmetry.space_group_name_H-M   'P 1'
#
loop_
_entity.id
_entity.type
_entity.pdbx_description
1 polymer ?
#
loop_
_entity_poly.entity_id
_entity_poly.type
_entity_poly.pdbx_seq_one_letter_code
_entity_poly.pdbx_strand_id
1 'polypeptide(L)' 'MTIDPTESSTPFASIRELSDFAQEDEILFSMHTVFRIGDVRKIDKKSSLYEVDLKLTADDDQQLRQLTKRIAEEIGGTG' A
#
# COMPACT_ATOMS: atom_id res chain seq x y z
N MET A 1 -9.58 0.74 2.62
CA MET A 1 -8.78 0.52 1.39
C MET A 1 -9.72 0.10 0.28
N THR A 2 -9.66 0.79 -0.85
CA THR A 2 -10.40 0.43 -2.08
C THR A 2 -9.36 0.09 -3.13
N ILE A 3 -9.46 -1.10 -3.73
CA ILE A 3 -8.57 -1.53 -4.82
C ILE A 3 -9.36 -1.46 -6.12
N ASP A 4 -8.85 -0.71 -7.10
CA ASP A 4 -9.39 -0.68 -8.44
C ASP A 4 -8.72 -1.78 -9.27
N PRO A 5 -9.46 -2.82 -9.71
CA PRO A 5 -8.88 -3.91 -10.49
C PRO A 5 -8.49 -3.51 -11.92
N THR A 6 -8.85 -2.29 -12.37
CA THR A 6 -8.53 -1.79 -13.71
C THR A 6 -7.17 -1.07 -13.78
N GLU A 7 -6.61 -0.71 -12.63
CA GLU A 7 -5.28 -0.12 -12.52
C GLU A 7 -4.21 -1.21 -12.61
N SER A 8 -3.15 -0.98 -13.40
CA SER A 8 -1.99 -1.87 -13.44
C SER A 8 -1.19 -1.69 -12.15
N SER A 9 -1.57 -2.47 -11.12
CA SER A 9 -0.95 -2.42 -9.80
C SER A 9 -0.23 -3.71 -9.45
N THR A 10 0.44 -3.68 -8.30
CA THR A 10 1.06 -4.85 -7.68
C THR A 10 0.06 -6.01 -7.54
N PRO A 11 0.46 -7.27 -7.85
CA PRO A 11 -0.41 -8.43 -7.73
C PRO A 11 -0.94 -8.64 -6.31
N PHE A 12 -2.23 -9.01 -6.22
CA PHE A 12 -2.87 -9.42 -4.97
C PHE A 12 -3.83 -10.59 -5.22
N ALA A 13 -4.10 -11.37 -4.18
CA ALA A 13 -5.02 -12.51 -4.23
C ALA A 13 -5.81 -12.61 -2.94
N SER A 14 -7.09 -13.00 -3.04
CA SER A 14 -7.80 -13.49 -1.86
C SER A 14 -7.33 -14.91 -1.56
N ILE A 15 -6.98 -15.16 -0.31
CA ILE A 15 -6.55 -16.48 0.18
C ILE A 15 -7.50 -17.03 1.23
N ARG A 16 -8.71 -16.48 1.33
CA ARG A 16 -9.75 -16.91 2.28
C ARG A 16 -9.98 -18.42 2.27
N GLU A 17 -10.04 -19.04 1.09
CA GLU A 17 -10.28 -20.48 0.96
C GLU A 17 -9.06 -21.34 1.31
N LEU A 18 -7.88 -20.72 1.44
CA LEU A 18 -6.61 -21.37 1.74
C LEU A 18 -6.11 -21.07 3.16
N SER A 19 -6.68 -20.07 3.82
CA SER A 19 -6.29 -19.63 5.16
C SER A 19 -6.78 -20.61 6.23
N ASP A 20 -5.99 -20.75 7.30
CA ASP A 20 -6.31 -21.63 8.44
C ASP A 20 -7.56 -21.13 9.21
N PHE A 21 -7.84 -19.82 9.12
CA PHE A 21 -8.95 -19.16 9.79
C PHE A 21 -10.07 -18.80 8.80
N ALA A 22 -11.06 -19.67 8.67
CA ALA A 22 -12.19 -19.50 7.75
C ALA A 22 -13.11 -18.29 8.02
N GLN A 23 -12.88 -17.56 9.11
CA GLN A 23 -13.66 -16.39 9.54
C GLN A 23 -13.04 -15.06 9.07
N GLU A 24 -11.81 -15.10 8.56
CA GLU A 24 -11.08 -13.92 8.10
C GLU A 24 -11.16 -13.79 6.58
N ASP A 25 -11.40 -12.56 6.11
CA ASP A 25 -11.28 -12.23 4.69
C ASP A 25 -9.84 -11.76 4.41
N GLU A 26 -8.95 -12.72 4.22
CA GLU A 26 -7.53 -12.47 4.03
C GLU A 26 -7.17 -12.18 2.55
N ILE A 27 -6.46 -11.07 2.34
CA ILE A 27 -5.91 -10.66 1.04
C ILE A 27 -4.38 -10.65 1.12
N LEU A 28 -3.74 -11.46 0.28
CA LEU A 28 -2.29 -11.51 0.15
C LEU A 28 -1.83 -10.56 -0.94
N PHE A 29 -0.91 -9.67 -0.59
CA PHE A 29 -0.18 -8.82 -1.54
C PHE A 29 1.20 -9.41 -1.82
N SER A 30 1.73 -9.22 -3.02
CA SER A 30 3.10 -9.65 -3.29
C SER A 30 4.11 -8.87 -2.45
N MET A 31 5.29 -9.46 -2.23
CA MET A 31 6.39 -8.78 -1.55
C MET A 31 6.73 -7.45 -2.25
N HIS A 32 7.20 -6.48 -1.46
CA HIS A 32 7.56 -5.13 -1.93
C HIS A 32 6.37 -4.27 -2.42
N THR A 33 5.14 -4.64 -2.06
CA THR A 33 3.97 -3.76 -2.26
C THR A 33 4.11 -2.47 -1.45
N VAL A 34 3.89 -1.33 -2.10
CA VAL A 34 3.93 0.00 -1.47
C VAL A 34 2.53 0.59 -1.37
N PHE A 35 2.16 1.02 -0.17
CA PHE A 35 0.93 1.76 0.11
C PHE A 35 1.26 3.21 0.44
N ARG A 36 0.52 4.15 -0.16
CA ARG A 36 0.53 5.56 0.21
C ARG A 36 -0.50 5.80 1.31
N ILE A 37 -0.07 6.45 2.39
CA ILE A 37 -0.98 6.98 3.41
C ILE A 37 -1.68 8.21 2.84
N GLY A 38 -3.01 8.15 2.77
CA GLY A 38 -3.86 9.28 2.39
C GLY A 38 -4.22 10.14 3.59
N ASP A 39 -4.76 9.51 4.64
CA ASP A 39 -5.22 10.20 5.85
C ASP A 39 -5.00 9.31 7.09
N VAL A 40 -4.87 9.94 8.25
CA VAL A 40 -4.73 9.29 9.55
C VAL A 40 -5.68 9.97 10.53
N ARG A 41 -6.68 9.24 11.01
CA ARG A 41 -7.73 9.77 11.87
C ARG A 41 -7.87 8.96 13.14
N LYS A 42 -8.11 9.63 14.26
CA LYS A 42 -8.51 8.93 15.49
C LYS A 42 -9.92 8.39 15.34
N ILE A 43 -10.11 7.13 15.71
CA ILE A 43 -11.43 6.47 15.68
C ILE A 43 -12.33 7.03 16.78
N ASP A 44 -11.75 7.34 17.94
CA ASP A 44 -12.44 8.01 19.05
C ASP A 44 -11.45 8.90 19.83
N LYS A 45 -11.97 9.92 20.50
CA LYS A 45 -11.20 10.87 21.30
C LYS A 45 -10.54 10.22 22.52
N LYS A 46 -11.12 9.14 23.06
CA LYS A 46 -10.59 8.43 24.23
C LYS A 46 -9.77 7.19 23.86
N SER A 47 -9.81 6.78 22.60
CA SER A 47 -9.10 5.62 22.09
C SER A 47 -7.68 5.99 21.64
N SER A 48 -6.74 5.06 21.80
CA SER A 48 -5.41 5.10 21.17
C SER A 48 -5.42 4.55 19.74
N LEU A 49 -6.58 4.14 19.23
CA LEU A 49 -6.73 3.57 17.89
C LEU A 49 -6.88 4.65 16.82
N TYR A 50 -6.21 4.41 15.70
CA TYR A 50 -6.25 5.26 14.52
C TYR A 50 -6.71 4.45 13.33
N GLU A 51 -7.58 5.04 12.52
CA GLU A 51 -7.88 4.59 11.19
C GLU A 51 -6.92 5.27 10.21
N VAL A 52 -6.30 4.47 9.35
CA VAL A 52 -5.38 4.95 8.33
C VAL A 52 -5.99 4.63 6.98
N ASP A 53 -6.18 5.66 6.15
CA ASP A 53 -6.55 5.45 4.75
C ASP A 53 -5.29 5.13 3.94
N LEU A 54 -5.28 3.94 3.35
CA LEU A 54 -4.16 3.42 2.56
C LEU A 54 -4.61 3.24 1.11
N LYS A 55 -3.82 3.78 0.19
CA LYS A 55 -3.98 3.62 -1.24
C LYS A 55 -2.85 2.78 -1.82
N LEU A 56 -3.19 1.71 -2.53
CA LEU A 56 -2.22 0.93 -3.29
C LEU A 56 -1.61 1.82 -4.37
N THR A 57 -0.28 1.78 -4.51
CA THR A 57 0.43 2.53 -5.55
C THR A 57 0.48 1.71 -6.84
N ALA A 58 0.46 2.40 -7.99
CA ALA A 58 0.64 1.79 -9.30
C ALA A 58 2.13 1.77 -9.66
N ASP A 59 2.51 0.92 -10.60
CA ASP A 59 3.90 0.77 -11.03
C ASP A 59 4.48 2.07 -11.64
N ASP A 60 3.61 2.94 -12.17
CA ASP A 60 3.98 4.20 -12.82
C ASP A 60 3.81 5.44 -11.93
N ASP A 61 3.65 5.25 -10.62
CA ASP A 61 3.39 6.34 -9.68
C ASP A 61 4.45 7.46 -9.77
N GLN A 62 4.03 8.59 -10.35
CA GLN A 62 4.91 9.72 -10.67
C GLN A 62 5.61 10.28 -9.44
N GLN A 63 4.95 10.29 -8.27
CA GLN A 63 5.53 10.84 -7.06
C GLN A 63 6.62 9.91 -6.52
N LEU A 64 6.40 8.59 -6.56
CA LEU A 64 7.43 7.62 -6.20
C LEU A 64 8.63 7.73 -7.14
N ARG A 65 8.42 7.84 -8.45
CA ARG A 65 9.51 8.01 -9.42
C ARG A 65 10.34 9.27 -9.17
N GLN A 66 9.68 10.39 -8.88
CA GLN A 66 10.36 11.64 -8.55
C GLN A 66 11.16 11.54 -7.24
N LEU A 67 10.58 10.91 -6.22
CA LEU A 67 11.25 10.67 -4.94
C LEU A 67 12.50 9.79 -5.13
N THR A 68 12.37 8.66 -5.84
CA THR A 68 13.49 7.76 -6.12
C THR A 68 14.60 8.48 -6.89
N LYS A 69 14.24 9.29 -7.91
CA LYS A 69 15.22 10.08 -8.66
C LYS A 69 15.96 11.06 -7.74
N ARG A 70 15.23 11.76 -6.87
CA ARG A 70 15.82 12.75 -5.96
C ARG A 70 16.80 12.10 -4.99
N ILE A 71 16.43 10.96 -4.42
CA ILE A 71 17.30 10.18 -3.53
C ILE A 71 18.56 9.72 -4.28
N ALA A 72 18.42 9.22 -5.51
CA ALA A 72 19.56 8.79 -6.34
C ALA A 72 20.55 9.94 -6.62
N GLU A 73 20.04 11.12 -6.94
CA GLU A 73 20.85 12.35 -7.14
C GLU A 73 21.60 12.74 -5.85
N GLU A 74 20.95 12.66 -4.68
CA GLU A 74 21.55 13.02 -3.39
C GLU A 74 22.66 12.06 -2.95
N ILE A 75 22.54 10.78 -3.28
CA ILE A 75 23.54 9.75 -2.92
C ILE A 75 24.63 9.58 -4.00
N GLY A 76 24.62 10.40 -5.06
CA GLY A 76 25.63 10.38 -6.13
C GLY A 76 25.53 9.18 -7.08
N GLY A 77 24.38 8.50 -7.12
CA GLY A 77 24.12 7.40 -8.04
C GLY A 77 23.84 7.93 -9.45
N THR A 78 24.81 7.84 -10.36
CA THR A 78 24.54 7.99 -11.79
C THR A 78 23.79 6.76 -12.29
N GLY A 79 22.52 6.95 -12.66
CA GLY A 79 21.68 5.91 -13.28
C GLY A 79 22.17 5.45 -14.64
#